data_AF-A0A552V872-F1
#
_entry.id   AF-A0A552V872-F1
#
_cell.length_a   1.000
_cell.length_b   1.000
_cell.length_c   1.000
_cell.angle_alpha   90.00
_cell.angle_beta   90.00
_cell.angle_gamma   90.00
#
_symmetry.space_group_name_H-M   'P 1'
#
loop_
_entity.id
_entity.type
_entity.pdbx_description
1 polymer ?
#
loop_
_entity_poly.entity_id
_entity_poly.type
_entity_poly.pdbx_seq_one_letter_code
_entity_poly.pdbx_strand_id
1 'polypeptide(L)'
;MKYAFIILIITLTGCASRKINDTHILTNDWTDAYKTHVFCGCITEGYSDTIIRQIRKKDPIVVYDELTPIVLDRAYLLGKKVVGDLPQVVLPFEDEDGKTNVKKKFILSACLKYYSSLELDSIANAEYKKFISLKE
;
A
#
# COMPACT_ATOMS: atom_id res chain seq x y z
N MET A 1 -6.48 -13.90 52.90
CA MET A 1 -7.00 -14.79 51.83
C MET A 1 -8.07 -14.12 50.94
N LYS A 2 -7.98 -12.81 50.65
CA LYS A 2 -8.90 -12.13 49.72
C LYS A 2 -8.21 -11.69 48.41
N TYR A 3 -6.90 -11.46 48.45
CA TYR A 3 -6.11 -11.02 47.30
C TYR A 3 -5.63 -12.15 46.38
N ALA A 4 -5.65 -13.40 46.84
CA ALA A 4 -5.26 -14.56 46.02
C ALA A 4 -6.24 -14.78 44.85
N PHE A 5 -7.51 -14.41 45.01
CA PHE A 5 -8.53 -14.56 43.97
C PHE A 5 -8.40 -13.51 42.86
N ILE A 6 -7.82 -12.35 43.16
CA ILE A 6 -7.65 -11.24 42.19
C ILE A 6 -6.45 -11.50 41.27
N ILE A 7 -5.38 -12.12 41.80
CA ILE A 7 -4.19 -12.48 41.01
C ILE A 7 -4.50 -13.57 39.97
N LEU A 8 -5.47 -14.46 40.26
CA LEU A 8 -5.90 -15.52 39.34
C LEU A 8 -6.65 -15.01 38.10
N ILE A 9 -7.28 -13.83 38.18
CA ILE A 9 -8.07 -13.26 37.07
C ILE A 9 -7.18 -12.54 36.06
N ILE A 10 -6.04 -11.98 36.49
CA ILE A 10 -5.14 -11.20 35.63
C ILE A 10 -4.32 -12.11 34.69
N THR A 11 -4.07 -13.37 35.07
CA THR A 11 -3.29 -14.31 34.26
C THR A 11 -4.09 -15.01 33.14
N LEU A 12 -5.41 -14.83 33.07
CA LEU A 12 -6.28 -15.38 32.02
C LEU A 12 -6.56 -14.41 30.86
N THR A 13 -6.03 -13.19 30.90
CA THR A 13 -5.96 -12.33 29.70
C THR A 13 -4.81 -12.82 28.82
N GLY A 14 -5.03 -14.00 28.24
CA GLY A 14 -4.11 -14.64 27.33
C GLY A 14 -3.72 -13.69 26.21
N CYS A 15 -2.42 -13.70 25.89
CA CYS A 15 -1.96 -13.34 24.56
C CYS A 15 -2.79 -14.15 23.56
N ALA A 16 -3.75 -13.50 22.92
CA ALA A 16 -4.29 -13.98 21.67
C ALA A 16 -3.11 -13.98 20.70
N SER A 17 -2.40 -15.10 20.63
CA SER A 17 -1.47 -15.36 19.55
C SER A 17 -2.31 -15.22 18.28
N ARG A 18 -2.12 -14.12 17.55
CA ARG A 18 -2.65 -13.99 16.21
C ARG A 18 -2.03 -15.14 15.47
N LYS A 19 -2.81 -16.20 15.22
CA LYS A 19 -2.55 -17.06 14.08
C LYS A 19 -2.51 -16.10 12.90
N ILE A 20 -1.30 -15.80 12.44
CA ILE A 20 -1.12 -15.35 11.07
C ILE A 20 -1.64 -16.54 10.29
N ASN A 21 -2.88 -16.42 9.84
CA ASN A 21 -3.44 -17.37 8.92
C ASN A 21 -2.55 -17.26 7.68
N ASP A 22 -1.69 -18.25 7.45
CA ASP A 22 -0.93 -18.40 6.21
C ASP A 22 -1.86 -18.61 4.99
N THR A 23 -3.18 -18.51 5.19
CA THR A 23 -4.22 -18.38 4.17
C THR A 23 -4.48 -16.93 3.73
N HIS A 24 -3.51 -16.02 3.88
CA HIS A 24 -3.50 -14.75 3.13
C HIS A 24 -3.13 -14.93 1.65
N ILE A 25 -2.76 -16.16 1.25
CA ILE A 25 -2.64 -16.55 -0.14
C ILE A 25 -4.06 -16.85 -0.65
N LEU A 26 -4.66 -15.91 -1.38
CA LEU A 26 -5.77 -16.12 -2.32
C LEU A 26 -7.23 -16.06 -1.84
N THR A 27 -7.67 -15.03 -1.09
CA THR A 27 -9.13 -14.78 -0.95
C THR A 27 -9.61 -13.33 -1.11
N ASN A 28 -8.84 -12.43 -1.74
CA ASN A 28 -9.40 -11.22 -2.37
C ASN A 28 -8.57 -10.70 -3.57
N ASP A 29 -8.08 -11.64 -4.38
CA ASP A 29 -6.96 -11.41 -5.30
C ASP A 29 -7.15 -10.27 -6.30
N TRP A 30 -8.35 -10.10 -6.82
CA TRP A 30 -8.58 -9.10 -7.85
C TRP A 30 -8.45 -7.68 -7.30
N THR A 31 -9.10 -7.39 -6.16
CA THR A 31 -9.07 -6.04 -5.58
C THR A 31 -7.70 -5.73 -5.00
N ASP A 32 -7.04 -6.71 -4.37
CA ASP A 32 -5.68 -6.54 -3.87
C ASP A 32 -4.68 -6.36 -5.01
N ALA A 33 -4.80 -7.11 -6.12
CA ALA A 33 -3.98 -6.91 -7.31
C ALA A 33 -4.22 -5.52 -7.91
N TYR A 34 -5.47 -5.08 -8.05
CA TYR A 34 -5.81 -3.74 -8.53
C TYR A 34 -5.14 -2.67 -7.66
N LYS A 35 -5.30 -2.75 -6.34
CA LYS A 35 -4.69 -1.83 -5.38
C LYS A 35 -3.17 -1.85 -5.45
N THR A 36 -2.58 -3.02 -5.65
CA THR A 36 -1.13 -3.15 -5.80
C THR A 36 -0.66 -2.45 -7.07
N HIS A 37 -1.36 -2.58 -8.20
CA HIS A 37 -1.05 -1.82 -9.42
C HIS A 37 -1.17 -0.30 -9.23
N VAL A 38 -2.16 0.17 -8.46
CA VAL A 38 -2.26 1.59 -8.08
C VAL A 38 -1.04 2.03 -7.27
N PHE A 39 -0.63 1.23 -6.28
CA PHE A 39 0.58 1.51 -5.49
C PHE A 39 1.83 1.53 -6.36
N CYS A 40 1.96 0.60 -7.30
CA CYS A 40 3.08 0.54 -8.24
C CYS A 40 3.13 1.77 -9.16
N GLY A 41 1.98 2.26 -9.62
CA GLY A 41 1.87 3.54 -10.34
C GLY A 41 2.33 4.72 -9.50
N CYS A 42 1.92 4.76 -8.24
CA CYS A 42 2.30 5.80 -7.28
C CYS A 42 3.81 5.84 -7.05
N ILE A 43 4.44 4.71 -6.72
CA ILE A 43 5.89 4.67 -6.50
C ILE A 43 6.67 4.94 -7.79
N THR A 44 6.18 4.48 -8.95
CA THR A 44 6.87 4.71 -10.22
C THR A 44 6.90 6.19 -10.59
N GLU A 45 5.83 6.94 -10.31
CA GLU A 45 5.79 8.38 -10.55
C GLU A 45 6.67 9.17 -9.57
N GLY A 46 6.76 8.73 -8.31
CA GLY A 46 7.49 9.47 -7.29
C GLY A 46 8.99 9.20 -7.21
N TYR A 47 9.46 8.05 -7.66
CA TYR A 47 10.87 7.69 -7.61
C TYR A 47 11.56 7.81 -8.97
N SER A 48 12.87 8.06 -8.96
CA SER A 48 13.67 8.08 -10.18
C SER A 48 13.63 6.75 -10.93
N ASP A 49 13.73 6.80 -12.25
CA ASP A 49 13.79 5.63 -13.14
C ASP A 49 14.85 4.60 -12.73
N THR A 50 15.99 5.05 -12.21
CA THR A 50 17.06 4.15 -11.76
C THR A 50 16.59 3.23 -10.63
N ILE A 51 15.90 3.77 -9.63
CA ILE A 51 15.39 2.99 -8.49
C ILE A 51 14.31 2.02 -8.98
N ILE A 52 13.36 2.50 -9.78
CA ILE A 52 12.29 1.68 -10.33
C ILE A 52 12.82 0.55 -11.19
N ARG A 53 13.84 0.81 -12.01
CA ARG A 53 14.51 -0.21 -12.82
C ARG A 53 15.18 -1.28 -11.95
N GLN A 54 15.77 -0.91 -10.81
CA GLN A 54 16.35 -1.89 -9.90
C GLN A 54 15.28 -2.76 -9.22
N ILE A 55 14.14 -2.17 -8.85
CA ILE A 55 13.00 -2.92 -8.31
C ILE A 55 12.52 -3.93 -9.34
N ARG A 56 12.21 -3.50 -10.58
CA ARG A 56 11.71 -4.37 -11.66
C ARG A 56 12.64 -5.52 -12.02
N LYS A 57 13.96 -5.38 -11.80
CA LYS A 57 14.93 -6.45 -12.05
C LYS A 57 14.87 -7.57 -11.01
N LYS A 58 14.47 -7.25 -9.78
CA LYS A 58 14.47 -8.17 -8.64
C LYS A 58 13.07 -8.67 -8.29
N ASP A 59 12.08 -7.85 -8.58
CA ASP A 59 10.69 -8.06 -8.21
C ASP A 59 9.84 -7.95 -9.48
N PRO A 60 9.22 -9.05 -9.93
CA PRO A 60 8.21 -8.99 -10.97
C PRO A 60 6.99 -8.28 -10.36
N ILE A 61 6.95 -6.96 -10.54
CA ILE A 61 5.89 -6.08 -10.03
C ILE A 61 4.53 -6.55 -10.57
N VAL A 62 3.89 -7.44 -9.80
CA VAL A 62 2.57 -8.05 -9.95
C VAL A 62 2.28 -8.67 -11.32
N VAL A 63 2.21 -10.01 -11.35
CA VAL A 63 1.61 -10.77 -12.44
C VAL A 63 0.27 -11.29 -11.91
N TYR A 64 -0.83 -10.66 -12.33
CA TYR A 64 -2.17 -11.17 -12.04
C TYR A 64 -3.00 -11.19 -13.33
N ASP A 65 -3.24 -12.40 -13.83
CA ASP A 65 -3.71 -12.64 -15.20
C ASP A 65 -5.16 -12.20 -15.44
N GLU A 66 -5.95 -11.99 -14.39
CA GLU A 66 -7.36 -11.59 -14.54
C GLU A 66 -7.56 -10.07 -14.69
N LEU A 67 -6.52 -9.26 -14.51
CA LEU A 67 -6.60 -7.82 -14.75
C LEU A 67 -6.34 -7.51 -16.23
N THR A 68 -7.38 -7.02 -16.91
CA THR A 68 -7.25 -6.59 -18.31
C THR A 68 -6.30 -5.39 -18.44
N PRO A 69 -5.62 -5.21 -19.59
CA PRO A 69 -4.72 -4.07 -19.81
C PRO A 69 -5.36 -2.70 -19.55
N ILE A 70 -6.65 -2.56 -19.86
CA ILE A 70 -7.40 -1.30 -19.65
C ILE A 70 -7.59 -1.02 -18.15
N VAL A 71 -7.84 -2.06 -17.35
CA VAL A 71 -7.95 -1.92 -15.90
C VAL A 71 -6.59 -1.59 -15.29
N LEU A 72 -5.54 -2.26 -15.77
CA LEU A 72 -4.15 -2.01 -15.34
C LEU A 72 -3.72 -0.56 -15.62
N ASP A 73 -4.02 -0.02 -16.81
CA ASP A 73 -3.70 1.36 -17.16
C ASP A 73 -4.45 2.35 -16.27
N ARG A 74 -5.75 2.13 -16.02
CA ARG A 74 -6.53 2.98 -15.11
C ARG A 74 -6.01 2.94 -13.67
N ALA A 75 -5.67 1.76 -13.16
CA ALA A 75 -5.04 1.60 -11.86
C ALA A 75 -3.71 2.36 -11.78
N TYR A 76 -2.87 2.21 -12.79
CA TYR A 76 -1.58 2.89 -12.87
C TYR A 76 -1.75 4.42 -12.89
N LEU A 77 -2.63 4.95 -13.74
CA LEU A 77 -2.93 6.38 -13.83
C LEU A 77 -3.50 6.95 -12.53
N LEU A 78 -4.33 6.19 -11.82
CA LEU A 78 -4.82 6.58 -10.49
C LEU A 78 -3.65 6.75 -9.51
N GLY A 79 -2.71 5.80 -9.51
CA GLY A 79 -1.50 5.85 -8.70
C GLY A 79 -0.65 7.09 -8.98
N LYS A 80 -0.46 7.45 -10.25
CA LYS A 80 0.32 8.65 -10.63
C LYS A 80 -0.25 9.93 -10.04
N LYS A 81 -1.58 10.07 -10.05
CA LYS A 81 -2.27 11.28 -9.53
C LYS A 81 -1.95 11.53 -8.05
N VAL A 82 -1.84 10.46 -7.26
CA VAL A 82 -1.52 10.56 -5.82
C VAL A 82 -0.23 11.34 -5.57
N VAL A 83 0.80 11.13 -6.40
CA VAL A 83 2.10 11.82 -6.24
C VAL A 83 2.10 13.23 -6.83
N GLY A 84 1.38 13.42 -7.94
CA GLY A 84 1.24 14.72 -8.61
C GLY A 84 0.84 15.81 -7.61
N ASP A 85 -0.13 15.51 -6.77
CA ASP A 85 -0.76 16.46 -5.84
C ASP A 85 -0.05 16.59 -4.49
N LEU A 86 1.05 15.86 -4.24
CA LEU A 86 1.73 15.93 -2.95
C LEU A 86 2.42 17.28 -2.71
N PRO A 87 2.20 17.90 -1.54
CA PRO A 87 2.94 19.09 -1.17
C PRO A 87 4.42 18.75 -0.93
N GLN A 88 5.28 19.70 -1.24
CA GLN A 88 6.68 19.64 -0.84
C GLN A 88 6.81 20.14 0.60
N VAL A 89 7.50 19.36 1.43
CA VAL A 89 7.86 19.75 2.80
C VAL A 89 9.32 20.17 2.82
N VAL A 90 9.60 21.26 3.53
CA VAL A 90 10.98 21.70 3.79
C VAL A 90 11.50 20.89 4.97
N LEU A 91 12.53 20.10 4.73
CA LEU A 91 13.19 19.31 5.76
C LEU A 91 14.54 19.93 6.09
N PRO A 92 14.87 20.09 7.39
CA PRO A 92 16.23 20.42 7.79
C PRO A 92 17.13 19.25 7.37
N PHE A 93 18.16 19.55 6.60
CA PHE A 93 19.21 18.62 6.26
C PHE A 93 20.54 19.29 6.57
N GLU A 94 21.43 18.58 7.25
CA GLU A 94 22.79 19.03 7.47
C GLU A 94 23.66 18.36 6.41
N ASP A 95 24.14 19.16 5.46
CA ASP A 95 25.32 18.83 4.68
C ASP A 95 26.59 19.21 5.45
N GLU A 96 27.75 18.88 4.89
CA GLU A 96 29.07 19.15 5.48
C GLU A 96 29.30 20.66 5.77
N ASP A 97 28.52 21.55 5.14
CA ASP A 97 28.60 23.01 5.27
C ASP A 97 27.57 23.63 6.25
N GLY A 98 26.76 22.81 6.93
CA GLY A 98 26.10 23.22 8.17
C GLY A 98 24.73 23.90 8.05
N LYS A 99 23.94 23.61 7.00
CA LYS A 99 22.45 23.55 6.97
C LYS A 99 21.94 23.90 5.58
N THR A 100 21.44 22.91 4.87
CA THR A 100 20.62 23.10 3.66
C THR A 100 19.20 22.60 3.91
N ASN A 101 18.23 23.48 3.65
CA ASN A 101 16.83 23.08 3.64
C ASN A 101 16.53 22.35 2.33
N VAL A 102 16.07 21.10 2.40
CA VAL A 102 15.72 20.33 1.19
C VAL A 102 14.22 20.21 1.07
N LYS A 103 13.68 20.55 -0.11
CA LYS A 103 12.28 20.32 -0.44
C LYS A 103 12.09 18.88 -0.88
N LYS A 104 11.31 18.10 -0.13
CA LYS A 104 11.03 16.69 -0.43
C LYS A 104 9.53 16.41 -0.36
N LYS A 105 9.08 15.45 -1.15
CA LYS A 105 7.74 14.85 -1.04
C LYS A 105 7.83 13.55 -0.23
N PHE A 106 6.88 13.29 0.65
CA PHE A 106 6.78 12.03 1.40
C PHE A 106 6.11 10.93 0.58
N ILE A 107 6.69 10.60 -0.57
CA ILE A 107 6.10 9.76 -1.61
C ILE A 107 5.67 8.40 -1.07
N LEU A 108 6.59 7.62 -0.49
CA LEU A 108 6.28 6.28 0.00
C LEU A 108 5.19 6.29 1.07
N SER A 109 5.25 7.24 2.01
CA SER A 109 4.23 7.37 3.05
C SER A 109 2.87 7.69 2.46
N ALA A 110 2.80 8.59 1.48
CA ALA A 110 1.57 8.91 0.78
C ALA A 110 1.01 7.72 -0.01
N CYS A 111 1.86 7.02 -0.78
CA CYS A 111 1.47 5.84 -1.54
C CYS A 111 0.96 4.73 -0.62
N LEU A 112 1.63 4.48 0.51
CA LEU A 112 1.19 3.49 1.50
C LEU A 112 -0.13 3.86 2.15
N LYS A 113 -0.31 5.13 2.54
CA LYS A 113 -1.56 5.62 3.11
C LYS A 113 -2.72 5.49 2.12
N TYR A 114 -2.47 5.81 0.84
CA TYR A 114 -3.49 5.67 -0.20
C TYR A 114 -3.82 4.19 -0.47
N TYR A 115 -2.80 3.32 -0.51
CA TYR A 115 -2.98 1.87 -0.64
C TYR A 115 -3.88 1.29 0.47
N SER A 116 -3.76 1.80 1.70
CA SER A 116 -4.58 1.40 2.85
C SER A 116 -5.86 2.23 3.04
N SER A 117 -6.24 3.08 2.08
CA SER A 117 -7.37 4.00 2.25
C SER A 117 -8.71 3.37 1.90
N LEU A 118 -9.77 3.76 2.64
CA LEU A 118 -11.15 3.39 2.32
C LEU A 118 -11.59 3.91 0.95
N GLU A 119 -11.00 5.02 0.49
CA GLU A 119 -11.24 5.56 -0.84
C GLU A 119 -10.80 4.56 -1.92
N LEU A 120 -9.56 4.08 -1.83
CA LEU A 120 -9.03 3.12 -2.78
C LEU A 120 -9.77 1.78 -2.67
N ASP A 121 -10.14 1.34 -1.46
CA ASP A 121 -10.97 0.15 -1.27
C ASP A 121 -12.31 0.28 -2.01
N SER A 122 -12.97 1.45 -1.91
CA SER A 122 -14.23 1.72 -2.62
C SER A 122 -14.05 1.66 -4.13
N ILE A 123 -12.99 2.28 -4.66
CA ILE A 123 -12.67 2.26 -6.10
C ILE A 123 -12.38 0.85 -6.59
N ALA A 124 -11.55 0.09 -5.87
CA ALA A 124 -11.20 -1.28 -6.24
C ALA A 124 -12.43 -2.19 -6.25
N ASN A 125 -13.31 -2.07 -5.26
CA ASN A 125 -14.57 -2.80 -5.21
C ASN A 125 -15.52 -2.41 -6.36
N ALA A 126 -15.57 -1.13 -6.73
CA ALA A 126 -16.38 -0.68 -7.86
C ALA A 126 -15.85 -1.22 -9.20
N GLU A 127 -14.54 -1.26 -9.41
CA GLU A 127 -13.96 -1.88 -10.61
C GLU A 127 -14.15 -3.40 -10.63
N TYR A 128 -14.04 -4.07 -9.48
CA TYR A 128 -14.33 -5.50 -9.37
C TYR A 128 -15.78 -5.83 -9.74
N LYS A 129 -16.75 -5.02 -9.29
CA LYS A 129 -18.16 -5.16 -9.67
C LYS A 129 -18.38 -5.05 -11.18
N LYS A 130 -17.66 -4.15 -11.86
CA LYS A 130 -17.70 -4.05 -13.33
C LYS A 130 -17.14 -5.31 -13.98
N PHE A 131 -16.03 -5.81 -13.46
CA PHE A 131 -15.39 -7.03 -13.95
C PHE A 131 -16.30 -8.25 -13.87
N ILE A 132 -16.97 -8.49 -12.74
CA ILE A 132 -17.92 -9.62 -12.60
C ILE A 132 -19.12 -9.47 -13.53
N SER A 133 -19.66 -8.25 -13.70
CA SER A 133 -20.82 -8.01 -14.59
C SER A 133 -20.53 -8.22 -16.07
N LEU A 134 -19.25 -8.27 -16.46
CA LEU A 134 -18.82 -8.56 -17.84
C LEU A 134 -18.54 -10.04 -18.07
N LYS A 135 -18.48 -10.86 -17.00
CA LYS A 135 -18.27 -12.32 -17.07
C LYS A 135 -19.59 -13.11 -17.10
N GLU A 136 -20.70 -12.48 -16.71
CA GLU A 136 -22.07 -13.02 -16.80
C GLU A 136 -22.67 -12.80 -18.19
#